data_AF-A0A2P8VVI1-F1
#
_entry.id   AF-A0A2P8VVI1-F1
#
_cell.length_a   1.000
_cell.length_b   1.000
_cell.length_c   1.000
_cell.angle_alpha   90.00
_cell.angle_beta   90.00
_cell.angle_gamma   90.00
#
_symmetry.space_group_name_H-M   'P 1'
#
loop_
_entity.id
_entity.type
_entity.pdbx_description
1 polymer ?
#
loop_
_entity_poly.entity_id
_entity_poly.type
_entity_poly.pdbx_seq_one_letter_code
_entity_poly.pdbx_strand_id
1 'polypeptide(L)' 'MAEPAMHGPTANAPVVINEDGSLLFTFKGFRPEERDVNGDPIYSFETEVLVNPNRTFEVLYNGPIRPISL' A
#
# COMPACT_ATOMS: atom_id res chain seq x y z
N MET A 1 -12.74 -6.53 14.71
CA MET A 1 -12.99 -5.66 13.55
C MET A 1 -11.96 -4.55 13.60
N ALA A 2 -11.26 -4.26 12.50
CA ALA A 2 -10.36 -3.11 12.43
C ALA A 2 -11.19 -1.82 12.26
N GLU A 3 -10.75 -0.71 12.85
CA GLU A 3 -11.48 0.56 12.79
C GLU A 3 -11.52 1.10 11.34
N PRO A 4 -12.57 1.83 10.91
CA PRO A 4 -12.64 2.44 9.57
C PRO A 4 -11.43 3.30 9.20
N ALA A 5 -10.75 3.89 10.20
CA ALA A 5 -9.50 4.64 10.02
C ALA A 5 -8.31 3.75 9.59
N MET A 6 -8.33 2.45 9.90
CA MET A 6 -7.33 1.45 9.48
C MET A 6 -7.51 1.00 8.02
N HIS A 7 -8.63 1.38 7.40
CA HIS A 7 -8.96 1.09 6.00
C HIS A 7 -8.75 2.29 5.07
N GLY A 8 -8.05 3.35 5.53
CA GLY A 8 -7.71 4.50 4.68
C GLY A 8 -7.19 4.08 3.29
N PRO A 9 -7.22 4.99 2.31
CA PRO A 9 -7.54 4.86 0.86
C PRO A 9 -7.25 3.54 0.11
N THR A 10 -7.43 2.37 0.72
CA THR A 10 -7.19 1.05 0.11
C THR A 10 -8.11 0.82 -1.09
N ALA A 11 -9.33 1.38 -1.06
CA ALA A 11 -10.24 1.42 -2.21
C ALA A 11 -9.72 2.28 -3.39
N ASN A 12 -8.75 3.17 -3.13
CA ASN A 12 -8.10 4.03 -4.12
C ASN A 12 -6.61 3.68 -4.28
N ALA A 13 -6.15 2.52 -3.77
CA ALA A 13 -4.77 2.11 -3.96
C ALA A 13 -4.52 2.04 -5.48
N PRO A 14 -3.48 2.73 -6.00
CA PRO A 14 -3.18 2.68 -7.41
C PRO A 14 -2.93 1.23 -7.81
N VAL A 15 -3.66 0.79 -8.82
CA VAL A 15 -3.47 -0.52 -9.45
C VAL A 15 -2.73 -0.32 -10.76
N VAL A 16 -1.63 -1.05 -10.94
CA VAL A 16 -0.96 -1.16 -12.24
C VAL A 16 -1.38 -2.50 -12.83
N ILE A 17 -1.95 -2.45 -14.03
CA ILE A 17 -2.28 -3.65 -14.81
C ILE A 17 -1.12 -3.87 -15.78
N ASN A 18 -0.38 -4.96 -15.58
CA ASN A 18 0.75 -5.30 -16.44
C ASN A 18 0.27 -5.97 -17.75
N GLU A 19 1.13 -5.99 -18.76
CA GLU A 19 0.81 -6.60 -20.07
C GLU A 19 0.49 -8.11 -19.97
N ASP A 20 1.08 -8.80 -18.99
CA ASP A 20 0.83 -10.23 -18.72
C ASP A 20 -0.48 -10.47 -17.95
N GLY A 21 -1.24 -9.41 -17.64
CA GLY A 21 -2.50 -9.47 -16.91
C GLY A 21 -2.34 -9.57 -15.39
N SER A 22 -1.12 -9.52 -14.86
CA SER A 22 -0.90 -9.39 -13.42
C SER A 22 -1.28 -7.99 -12.93
N LEU A 23 -1.69 -7.90 -11.66
CA LEU A 23 -2.11 -6.66 -11.01
C LEU A 23 -1.15 -6.35 -9.88
N LEU A 24 -0.49 -5.19 -9.94
CA LEU A 24 0.33 -4.69 -8.84
C LEU A 24 -0.48 -3.68 -8.03
N PHE A 25 -0.59 -3.95 -6.73
CA PHE A 25 -1.18 -3.03 -5.75
C PHE A 25 -0.10 -2.49 -4.82
N THR A 26 -0.11 -1.17 -4.60
CA THR A 26 0.74 -0.52 -3.59
C THR A 26 -0.13 0.12 -2.52
N PHE A 27 0.07 -0.31 -1.28
CA PHE A 27 -0.63 0.22 -0.11
C PHE A 27 0.34 1.03 0.75
N LYS A 28 -0.11 2.17 1.27
CA LYS A 28 0.65 2.96 2.25
C LYS A 28 0.00 2.86 3.62
N GLY A 29 0.83 2.58 4.63
CA GLY A 29 0.45 2.48 6.03
C GLY A 29 1.16 3.51 6.89
N PHE A 30 0.59 3.77 8.06
CA PHE A 30 1.14 4.65 9.10
C PHE A 30 0.79 4.09 10.47
N ARG A 31 1.58 4.43 11.50
CA ARG A 31 1.18 4.14 12.88
C ARG A 31 0.14 5.17 13.34
N PRO A 32 -0.91 4.81 14.10
CA PRO A 32 -1.94 5.75 14.53
C PRO A 32 -1.43 7.00 15.26
N GLU A 33 -0.29 6.90 15.95
CA GLU A 33 0.41 7.98 16.65
C GLU A 33 1.30 8.85 15.74
N GLU A 34 1.62 8.39 14.53
CA GLU A 34 2.43 9.14 13.54
C GLU A 34 1.53 10.10 12.77
N ARG A 35 1.38 11.31 13.32
CA ARG A 35 0.60 12.39 12.74
C ARG A 35 1.41 13.68 12.65
N ASP A 36 1.12 14.47 11.63
CA ASP A 36 1.73 15.79 11.48
C ASP A 36 1.11 16.82 12.44
N VAL A 37 1.56 18.07 12.34
CA VAL A 37 1.08 19.17 13.19
C VAL A 37 -0.41 19.50 13.00
N ASN A 38 -1.02 19.05 11.90
CA ASN A 38 -2.44 19.23 11.60
C ASN A 38 -3.27 18.00 12.00
N GLY A 39 -2.63 16.92 12.43
CA GLY A 39 -3.27 15.64 12.74
C GLY A 39 -3.41 14.70 11.54
N ASP A 40 -2.82 15.05 10.40
CA ASP A 40 -2.86 14.22 9.21
C ASP A 40 -1.91 13.01 9.34
N PRO A 41 -2.27 11.84 8.77
CA PRO A 41 -1.41 10.66 8.78
C PRO A 41 -0.04 10.88 8.15
N ILE A 42 1.04 10.46 8.84
CA ILE A 42 2.38 10.37 8.25
C ILE A 42 2.63 8.93 7.81
N TYR A 43 2.52 8.68 6.51
CA TYR A 43 2.81 7.36 5.94
C TYR A 43 4.29 7.01 6.07
N SER A 44 4.57 5.85 6.66
CA SER A 44 5.90 5.36 7.00
C SER A 44 6.18 3.96 6.48
N PHE A 45 5.13 3.22 6.08
CA PHE A 45 5.23 1.86 5.54
C PHE A 45 4.57 1.75 4.16
N GLU A 46 5.09 0.84 3.34
CA GLU A 46 4.45 0.41 2.11
C GLU A 46 4.42 -1.11 1.98
N THR A 47 3.39 -1.61 1.32
CA THR A 47 3.26 -3.00 0.91
C THR A 47 2.97 -3.06 -0.58
N GLU A 48 3.75 -3.87 -1.31
CA GLU A 48 3.52 -4.17 -2.72
C GLU A 48 3.06 -5.62 -2.87
N VAL A 49 1.90 -5.80 -3.48
CA VAL A 49 1.32 -7.12 -3.74
C VAL A 49 1.10 -7.29 -5.23
N LEU A 50 1.70 -8.34 -5.79
CA LEU A 50 1.48 -8.76 -7.17
C LEU A 50 0.44 -9.89 -7.16
N VAL A 51 -0.69 -9.69 -7.82
CA VAL A 51 -1.71 -10.72 -8.03
C VAL A 51 -1.55 -11.28 -9.44
N ASN A 52 -1.31 -12.57 -9.54
CA ASN A 52 -1.05 -13.26 -10.80
C ASN A 52 -2.36 -13.73 -11.47
N PRO A 53 -2.40 -13.86 -12.81
CA PRO A 53 -3.58 -14.35 -13.54
C PRO A 53 -4.04 -15.75 -13.11
N ASN A 54 -3.11 -16.58 -12.63
CA ASN A 54 -3.37 -17.93 -12.14
C ASN A 54 -3.98 -17.97 -10.72
N ARG A 55 -4.42 -16.82 -10.19
CA ARG A 55 -5.04 -16.66 -8.86
C ARG A 55 -4.09 -16.91 -7.69
N THR A 56 -2.78 -16.84 -7.90
CA THR A 56 -1.80 -16.71 -6.82
C THR A 56 -1.47 -15.25 -6.56
N PHE A 57 -0.77 -14.97 -5.46
CA PHE A 57 -0.24 -13.64 -5.17
C PHE A 57 1.13 -13.74 -4.52
N GLU A 58 1.90 -12.67 -4.65
CA GLU A 58 3.20 -12.49 -4.04
C GLU A 58 3.26 -11.14 -3.32
N VAL A 59 3.82 -11.13 -2.11
CA VAL A 59 4.17 -9.87 -1.43
C VAL A 59 5.59 -9.53 -1.87
N LEU A 60 5.71 -8.59 -2.81
CA LEU A 60 7.01 -8.16 -3.34
C LEU A 60 7.78 -7.33 -2.32
N TYR A 61 7.05 -6.56 -1.52
CA TYR A 61 7.62 -5.69 -0.50
C TYR A 61 6.65 -5.48 0.66
N ASN A 62 7.18 -5.42 1.88
CA ASN A 62 6.43 -5.02 3.08
C ASN A 62 7.40 -4.43 4.09
N GLY A 63 7.46 -3.10 4.18
CA GLY A 63 8.48 -2.43 4.99
C GLY A 63 8.39 -0.90 4.95
N PRO A 64 9.45 -0.20 5.41
CA PRO A 64 9.52 1.26 5.36
C PRO A 64 9.36 1.82 3.94
N ILE A 65 8.70 2.97 3.78
CA ILE A 65 8.60 3.62 2.46
C ILE A 65 10.00 3.87 1.91
N ARG A 66 10.25 3.37 0.69
CA ARG A 66 11.52 3.58 -0.02
C ARG A 66 11.54 4.99 -0.61
N PRO A 67 12.67 5.71 -0.58
CA PRO A 67 12.79 6.96 -1.31
C PRO A 67 12.59 6.69 -2.80
N ILE A 68 11.90 7.60 -3.50
CA ILE A 68 11.80 7.54 -4.95
C ILE A 68 13.23 7.69 -5.49
N SER A 69 13.77 6.62 -6.07
CA SER A 69 14.98 6.75 -6.89
C SER A 69 14.61 7.59 -8.11
N LEU A 70 15.23 8.77 -8.20
CA LEU A 70 15.15 9.66 -9.36
C LEU A 70 15.82 9.04 -10.59
#